data_AF-A0A1V3SGJ7-F1
#
_entry.id   AF-A0A1V3SGJ7-F1
#
_cell.length_a   1.000
_cell.length_b   1.000
_cell.length_c   1.000
_cell.angle_alpha   90.00
_cell.angle_beta   90.00
_cell.angle_gamma   90.00
#
_symmetry.space_group_name_H-M   'P 1'
#
loop_
_entity.id
_entity.type
_entity.pdbx_description
1 polymer ?
#
loop_
_entity_poly.entity_id
_entity_poly.type
_entity_poly.pdbx_seq_one_letter_code
_entity_poly.pdbx_strand_id
1 'polypeptide(L)'
;MELVDDGVRLRLSAADSLTLVGLNRDTAQGAGLEILFADGTRWNSLQIVSAALIAASGDDDGRTPTIGALVGGLQDDTLSASAAQAEVWGLGGNDVLSGYWDTSRLFGGSGNDVLNAVGGVGTVVDGGSGNDVLHAGWGGNTLL
;
A
#
# COMPACT_ATOMS: atom_id res chain seq x y z
N MET A 1 0.26 -25.08 10.82
CA MET A 1 -1.03 -24.37 10.91
C MET A 1 -1.40 -24.28 12.39
N GLU A 2 -1.76 -23.09 12.85
CA GLU A 2 -2.16 -22.83 14.24
C GLU A 2 -3.42 -21.95 14.22
N LEU A 3 -4.40 -22.25 15.07
CA LEU A 3 -5.58 -21.41 15.25
C LEU A 3 -5.21 -20.22 16.13
N VAL A 4 -5.62 -19.02 15.72
CA VAL A 4 -5.48 -17.78 16.49
C VAL A 4 -6.86 -17.15 16.64
N ASP A 5 -7.02 -16.22 17.59
CA ASP A 5 -8.33 -15.69 18.01
C ASP A 5 -9.21 -15.24 16.83
N ASP A 6 -8.62 -14.64 15.79
CA ASP A 6 -9.34 -14.12 14.62
C ASP A 6 -8.96 -14.81 13.29
N GLY A 7 -8.35 -16.01 13.32
CA GLY A 7 -8.00 -16.68 12.05
C GLY A 7 -7.06 -17.87 12.14
N VAL A 8 -6.31 -18.09 11.05
CA VAL A 8 -5.38 -19.21 10.89
C VAL A 8 -3.99 -18.68 10.58
N ARG A 9 -3.01 -19.02 11.42
CA ARG A 9 -1.60 -18.75 11.12
C ARG A 9 -1.01 -19.92 10.33
N LEU A 10 -0.56 -19.62 9.11
CA LEU A 10 0.21 -20.53 8.28
C LEU A 10 1.69 -20.13 8.34
N ARG A 11 2.56 -21.08 8.65
CA ARG A 11 4.02 -20.93 8.50
C ARG A 11 4.41 -21.75 7.28
N LEU A 12 4.81 -21.06 6.21
CA LEU A 12 5.30 -21.68 4.99
C LEU A 12 6.82 -21.83 5.08
N SER A 13 7.35 -22.93 4.57
CA SER A 13 8.80 -23.03 4.33
C SER A 13 9.17 -22.26 3.06
N ALA A 14 10.47 -22.03 2.82
CA ALA A 14 10.93 -21.35 1.60
C ALA A 14 10.60 -22.11 0.30
N ALA A 15 10.21 -23.40 0.39
CA ALA A 15 9.81 -24.22 -0.74
C ALA A 15 8.28 -24.32 -0.92
N ASP A 16 7.49 -23.79 0.03
CA ASP A 16 6.03 -23.84 -0.01
C ASP A 16 5.45 -22.54 -0.57
N SER A 17 4.25 -22.65 -1.15
CA SER A 17 3.51 -21.50 -1.70
C SER A 17 2.05 -21.51 -1.23
N LEU A 18 1.48 -20.32 -1.00
CA LEU A 18 0.06 -20.12 -0.76
C LEU A 18 -0.57 -19.43 -1.98
N THR A 19 -1.58 -20.07 -2.58
CA THR A 19 -2.35 -19.47 -3.68
C THR A 19 -3.71 -19.03 -3.18
N LEU A 20 -4.04 -17.77 -3.41
CA LEU A 20 -5.32 -17.17 -3.04
C LEU A 20 -6.23 -17.16 -4.27
N VAL A 21 -7.38 -17.82 -4.18
CA VAL A 21 -8.33 -17.98 -5.30
C VAL A 21 -9.61 -17.21 -4.99
N GLY A 22 -10.17 -16.53 -6.00
CA GLY A 22 -11.46 -15.83 -5.87
C GLY A 22 -11.37 -14.48 -5.16
N LEU A 23 -10.22 -13.79 -5.24
CA LEU A 23 -10.08 -12.43 -4.73
C LEU A 23 -11.01 -11.48 -5.50
N ASN A 24 -12.11 -11.06 -4.85
CA ASN A 24 -13.01 -10.05 -5.38
C ASN A 24 -12.39 -8.65 -5.18
N ARG A 25 -12.38 -7.84 -6.25
CA ARG A 25 -11.86 -6.46 -6.24
C ARG A 25 -12.79 -5.44 -5.56
N ASP A 26 -13.99 -5.87 -5.23
CA ASP A 26 -15.04 -4.96 -4.77
C ASP A 26 -15.14 -5.02 -3.23
N THR A 27 -14.62 -3.97 -2.57
CA THR A 27 -14.68 -3.78 -1.12
C THR A 27 -16.09 -3.47 -0.60
N ALA A 28 -17.09 -3.29 -1.47
CA ALA A 28 -18.45 -2.93 -1.07
C ALA A 28 -19.30 -4.13 -0.60
N GLN A 29 -18.89 -5.37 -0.84
CA GLN A 29 -19.63 -6.57 -0.40
C GLN A 29 -18.82 -7.41 0.59
N GLY A 30 -18.86 -6.99 1.85
CA GLY A 30 -18.79 -7.83 3.06
C GLY A 30 -17.75 -8.96 3.11
N ALA A 31 -16.72 -8.76 3.93
CA ALA A 31 -15.66 -9.71 4.29
C ALA A 31 -14.65 -9.99 3.16
N GLY A 32 -13.86 -8.97 2.81
CA GLY A 32 -12.64 -9.17 2.03
C GLY A 32 -11.63 -10.04 2.78
N LEU A 33 -10.77 -10.74 2.05
CA LEU A 33 -9.64 -11.46 2.63
C LEU A 33 -8.64 -10.44 3.17
N GLU A 34 -8.21 -10.63 4.41
CA GLU A 34 -7.10 -9.89 5.02
C GLU A 34 -5.93 -10.84 5.25
N ILE A 35 -4.73 -10.47 4.79
CA ILE A 35 -3.48 -11.15 5.14
C ILE A 35 -2.79 -10.34 6.21
N LEU A 36 -2.59 -10.94 7.38
CA LEU A 36 -1.72 -10.41 8.44
C LEU A 36 -0.33 -11.05 8.31
N PHE A 37 0.67 -10.22 8.07
CA PHE A 37 2.08 -10.62 8.05
C PHE A 37 2.68 -10.64 9.46
N ALA A 38 3.85 -11.28 9.61
CA ALA A 38 4.49 -11.48 10.90
C ALA A 38 5.00 -10.18 11.56
N ASP A 39 5.23 -9.15 10.76
CA ASP A 39 5.59 -7.78 11.14
C ASP A 39 4.37 -6.95 11.61
N GLY A 40 3.15 -7.47 11.44
CA GLY A 40 1.90 -6.77 11.76
C GLY A 40 1.24 -6.09 10.56
N THR A 41 1.88 -6.09 9.39
CA THR A 41 1.32 -5.52 8.16
C THR A 41 0.06 -6.26 7.75
N ARG A 42 -0.96 -5.52 7.29
CA ARG A 42 -2.27 -6.05 6.92
C ARG A 42 -2.61 -5.69 5.48
N TRP A 43 -2.88 -6.70 4.65
CA TRP A 43 -3.30 -6.50 3.26
C TRP A 43 -4.73 -6.96 3.05
N ASN A 44 -5.57 -6.09 2.51
CA ASN A 44 -6.92 -6.42 2.06
C ASN A 44 -6.92 -6.98 0.62
N SER A 45 -8.07 -7.50 0.17
CA SER A 45 -8.25 -8.04 -1.19
C SER A 45 -7.76 -7.10 -2.31
N LEU A 46 -7.90 -5.78 -2.16
CA LEU A 46 -7.45 -4.82 -3.16
C LEU A 46 -5.92 -4.72 -3.19
N GLN A 47 -5.27 -4.67 -2.02
CA GLN A 47 -3.81 -4.65 -1.91
C GLN A 47 -3.18 -5.94 -2.44
N ILE A 48 -3.78 -7.10 -2.13
CA ILE A 48 -3.29 -8.42 -2.60
C ILE A 48 -3.35 -8.50 -4.13
N VAL A 49 -4.46 -8.07 -4.75
CA VAL A 49 -4.62 -8.12 -6.21
C VAL A 49 -3.75 -7.07 -6.91
N SER A 50 -3.54 -5.91 -6.29
CA SER A 50 -2.71 -4.83 -6.85
C SER A 50 -1.23 -5.21 -6.82
N ALA A 51 -0.74 -5.79 -5.72
CA ALA A 51 0.62 -6.32 -5.62
C ALA A 51 0.88 -7.46 -6.61
N ALA A 52 -0.10 -8.35 -6.83
CA ALA A 52 0.01 -9.43 -7.81
C ALA A 52 0.07 -8.94 -9.27
N LEU A 53 -0.41 -7.73 -9.56
CA LEU A 53 -0.36 -7.11 -10.88
C LEU A 53 0.98 -6.42 -11.17
N ILE A 54 1.73 -6.05 -10.13
CA ILE A 54 2.99 -5.26 -10.20
C ILE A 54 4.24 -6.15 -10.23
N ALA A 55 4.17 -7.40 -9.79
CA ALA A 55 5.24 -8.39 -10.01
C ALA A 55 5.56 -8.67 -11.50
N ALA A 56 4.77 -8.12 -12.43
CA ALA A 56 4.98 -8.21 -13.88
C ALA A 56 5.76 -7.04 -14.49
N SER A 57 6.02 -5.95 -13.77
CA SER A 57 6.78 -4.80 -14.26
C SER A 57 8.01 -4.55 -13.38
N GLY A 58 9.05 -5.36 -13.58
CA GLY A 58 10.37 -5.16 -12.97
C GLY A 58 11.15 -3.95 -13.49
N ASP A 59 10.48 -2.93 -14.05
CA ASP A 59 11.02 -1.66 -14.55
C ASP A 59 9.83 -0.69 -14.67
N ASP A 60 9.51 0.07 -13.61
CA ASP A 60 8.35 0.98 -13.58
C ASP A 60 8.74 2.43 -13.89
N ASP A 61 8.65 2.79 -15.18
CA ASP A 61 8.79 4.15 -15.73
C ASP A 61 7.61 5.09 -15.35
N GLY A 62 7.13 5.06 -14.11
CA GLY A 62 6.30 6.12 -13.52
C GLY A 62 4.97 6.42 -14.24
N ARG A 63 4.41 5.47 -15.00
CA ARG A 63 3.11 5.62 -15.67
C ARG A 63 2.13 4.57 -15.18
N THR A 64 1.40 4.93 -14.13
CA THR A 64 0.41 4.08 -13.50
C THR A 64 -0.80 3.84 -14.41
N PRO A 65 -1.43 2.64 -14.34
CA PRO A 65 -2.75 2.43 -14.86
C PRO A 65 -3.76 3.29 -14.09
N THR A 66 -4.83 3.69 -14.77
CA THR A 66 -5.94 4.56 -14.34
C THR A 66 -6.80 3.97 -13.20
N ILE A 67 -6.19 3.46 -12.14
CA ILE A 67 -6.85 2.82 -11.00
C ILE A 67 -6.36 3.52 -9.73
N GLY A 68 -7.29 3.97 -8.89
CA GLY A 68 -7.04 4.83 -7.72
C GLY A 68 -6.20 4.23 -6.59
N ALA A 69 -5.44 3.15 -6.83
CA ALA A 69 -4.52 2.55 -5.88
C ALA A 69 -3.17 2.21 -6.54
N LEU A 70 -2.07 2.77 -6.02
CA LEU A 70 -0.68 2.44 -6.34
C LEU A 70 -0.09 1.65 -5.17
N VAL A 71 0.68 0.61 -5.47
CA VAL A 71 1.31 -0.23 -4.44
C VAL A 71 2.74 -0.57 -4.88
N GLY A 72 3.72 -0.38 -4.00
CA GLY A 72 5.11 -0.74 -4.20
C GLY A 72 5.37 -2.21 -3.83
N GLY A 73 6.60 -2.50 -3.44
CA GLY A 73 7.13 -3.80 -3.10
C GLY A 73 7.94 -3.78 -1.80
N LEU A 74 8.96 -4.64 -1.70
CA LEU A 74 9.85 -4.72 -0.53
C LEU A 74 11.20 -4.02 -0.76
N GLN A 75 11.30 -3.23 -1.83
CA GLN A 75 12.49 -2.53 -2.27
C GLN A 75 12.13 -1.06 -2.45
N ASP A 76 13.13 -0.19 -2.48
CA ASP A 76 12.95 1.25 -2.68
C ASP A 76 12.15 1.55 -3.97
N ASP A 77 10.97 2.15 -3.81
CA ASP A 77 10.05 2.46 -4.89
C ASP A 77 9.88 3.96 -5.12
N THR A 78 9.55 4.36 -6.35
CA THR A 78 9.13 5.72 -6.67
C THR A 78 7.74 5.70 -7.28
N LEU A 79 6.74 6.05 -6.48
CA LEU A 79 5.33 5.96 -6.85
C LEU A 79 4.73 7.36 -6.96
N SER A 80 4.14 7.66 -8.12
CA SER A 80 3.48 8.95 -8.37
C SER A 80 2.08 8.73 -8.90
N ALA A 81 1.07 9.01 -8.09
CA ALA A 81 -0.32 8.85 -8.47
C ALA A 81 -0.85 10.10 -9.15
N SER A 82 -1.27 10.00 -10.41
CA SER A 82 -1.84 11.12 -11.17
C SER A 82 -3.36 11.32 -10.97
N ALA A 83 -4.01 10.41 -10.25
CA ALA A 83 -5.44 10.49 -9.96
C ALA A 83 -5.73 11.56 -8.91
N ALA A 84 -6.87 12.24 -9.05
CA ALA A 84 -7.32 13.26 -8.11
C ALA A 84 -7.51 12.71 -6.69
N GLN A 85 -8.04 11.49 -6.59
CA GLN A 85 -8.04 10.69 -5.36
C GLN A 85 -7.17 9.46 -5.60
N ALA A 86 -6.08 9.37 -4.84
CA ALA A 86 -5.13 8.29 -4.96
C ALA A 86 -4.84 7.68 -3.60
N GLU A 87 -4.79 6.35 -3.58
CA GLU A 87 -4.26 5.59 -2.47
C GLU A 87 -2.89 5.02 -2.90
N VAL A 88 -1.81 5.33 -2.18
CA VAL A 88 -0.44 4.95 -2.55
C VAL A 88 0.19 4.25 -1.37
N TRP A 89 0.75 3.06 -1.60
CA TRP A 89 1.41 2.24 -0.59
C TRP A 89 2.85 1.96 -1.03
N GLY A 90 3.86 2.30 -0.24
CA GLY A 90 5.27 1.97 -0.50
C GLY A 90 5.61 0.53 -0.08
N LEU A 91 5.14 0.15 1.11
CA LEU A 91 5.31 -1.14 1.79
C LEU A 91 6.68 -1.31 2.45
N GLY A 92 7.71 -1.75 1.76
CA GLY A 92 9.03 -1.96 2.36
C GLY A 92 10.12 -1.42 1.46
N GLY A 93 11.15 -0.81 2.05
CA GLY A 93 12.15 -0.06 1.29
C GLY A 93 12.15 1.40 1.70
N ASN A 94 13.05 2.21 1.14
CA ASN A 94 13.03 3.66 1.31
C ASN A 94 12.31 4.28 0.12
N ASP A 95 11.04 4.61 0.29
CA ASP A 95 10.15 4.92 -0.81
C ASP A 95 10.00 6.43 -1.05
N VAL A 96 9.71 6.81 -2.29
CA VAL A 96 9.32 8.18 -2.68
C VAL A 96 7.89 8.14 -3.21
N LEU A 97 6.94 8.58 -2.39
CA LEU A 97 5.51 8.53 -2.71
C LEU A 97 4.98 9.93 -3.01
N SER A 98 4.23 10.09 -4.09
CA SER A 98 3.59 11.35 -4.47
C SER A 98 2.13 11.17 -4.84
N GLY A 99 1.25 11.99 -4.26
CA GLY A 99 -0.17 12.10 -4.64
C GLY A 99 -0.52 13.54 -5.01
N TYR A 100 -1.52 13.75 -5.87
CA TYR A 100 -1.85 15.10 -6.37
C TYR A 100 -3.34 15.49 -6.27
N TRP A 101 -3.57 16.81 -6.26
CA TRP A 101 -4.80 17.57 -6.51
C TRP A 101 -5.91 17.50 -5.43
N ASP A 102 -6.39 16.32 -5.02
CA ASP A 102 -7.43 16.21 -3.97
C ASP A 102 -6.99 15.30 -2.80
N THR A 103 -7.96 14.74 -2.08
CA THR A 103 -7.77 13.84 -0.93
C THR A 103 -7.03 12.58 -1.35
N SER A 104 -5.76 12.49 -0.97
CA SER A 104 -4.93 11.31 -1.19
C SER A 104 -4.66 10.57 0.12
N ARG A 105 -4.32 9.29 0.02
CA ARG A 105 -3.87 8.47 1.14
C ARG A 105 -2.50 7.92 0.76
N LEU A 106 -1.45 8.36 1.45
CA LEU A 106 -0.08 7.91 1.22
C LEU A 106 0.37 7.10 2.44
N PHE A 107 0.90 5.90 2.21
CA PHE A 107 1.38 4.99 3.24
C PHE A 107 2.79 4.54 2.88
N GLY A 108 3.79 4.93 3.68
CA GLY A 108 5.20 4.60 3.48
C GLY A 108 5.44 3.12 3.75
N GLY A 109 5.31 2.73 5.01
CA GLY A 109 5.40 1.34 5.42
C GLY A 109 6.63 1.11 6.28
N SER A 110 7.62 0.37 5.79
CA SER A 110 8.83 0.07 6.54
C SER A 110 10.07 0.55 5.78
N GLY A 111 10.86 1.41 6.42
CA GLY A 111 12.03 2.05 5.82
C GLY A 111 12.01 3.55 6.07
N ASN A 112 12.88 4.32 5.42
CA ASN A 112 12.88 5.78 5.58
C ASN A 112 12.25 6.40 4.33
N ASP A 113 10.99 6.80 4.45
CA ASP A 113 10.18 7.15 3.29
C ASP A 113 10.05 8.67 3.11
N VAL A 114 9.80 9.10 1.88
CA VAL A 114 9.51 10.50 1.53
C VAL A 114 8.12 10.57 0.89
N LEU A 115 7.14 11.09 1.64
CA LEU A 115 5.75 11.15 1.23
C LEU A 115 5.34 12.60 0.93
N ASN A 116 5.01 12.88 -0.33
CA ASN A 116 4.60 14.20 -0.82
C ASN A 116 3.14 14.18 -1.30
N ALA A 117 2.22 14.63 -0.47
CA ALA A 117 0.85 14.90 -0.87
C ALA A 117 0.71 16.34 -1.37
N VAL A 118 0.72 16.52 -2.70
CA VAL A 118 0.63 17.83 -3.34
C VAL A 118 -0.84 18.22 -3.51
N GLY A 119 -1.41 18.79 -2.45
CA GLY A 119 -2.77 19.39 -2.44
C GLY A 119 -3.84 18.57 -1.72
N GLY A 120 -5.06 19.09 -1.73
CA GLY A 120 -6.23 18.48 -1.10
C GLY A 120 -6.38 18.76 0.40
N VAL A 121 -7.63 18.77 0.86
CA VAL A 121 -8.00 18.76 2.29
C VAL A 121 -8.42 17.34 2.66
N GLY A 122 -8.06 16.88 3.86
CA GLY A 122 -8.41 15.55 4.35
C GLY A 122 -7.47 14.44 3.88
N THR A 123 -6.30 14.80 3.34
CA THR A 123 -5.28 13.83 2.94
C THR A 123 -4.71 13.14 4.18
N VAL A 124 -4.54 11.82 4.09
CA VAL A 124 -3.86 11.00 5.10
C VAL A 124 -2.47 10.66 4.58
N VAL A 125 -1.46 10.97 5.38
CA VAL A 125 -0.06 10.65 5.07
C VAL A 125 0.48 9.91 6.28
N ASP A 126 0.83 8.63 6.11
CA ASP A 126 1.32 7.76 7.18
C ASP A 126 2.70 7.25 6.78
N GLY A 127 3.72 7.66 7.52
CA GLY A 127 5.10 7.21 7.25
C GLY A 127 5.30 5.73 7.58
N GLY A 128 4.57 5.21 8.56
CA GLY A 128 4.81 3.89 9.11
C GLY A 128 6.04 3.87 10.02
N SER A 129 6.94 2.91 9.77
CA SER A 129 8.09 2.63 10.63
C SER A 129 9.39 3.07 9.97
N GLY A 130 10.10 3.97 10.63
CA GLY A 130 11.43 4.45 10.21
C GLY A 130 11.56 5.95 10.45
N ASN A 131 12.49 6.59 9.72
CA ASN A 131 12.66 8.04 9.79
C ASN A 131 12.09 8.69 8.52
N ASP A 132 10.80 8.99 8.57
CA ASP A 132 10.05 9.44 7.39
C ASP A 132 10.01 10.96 7.27
N VAL A 133 9.90 11.42 6.03
CA VAL A 133 9.70 12.82 5.67
C VAL A 133 8.31 12.97 5.07
N LEU A 134 7.40 13.55 5.85
CA LEU A 134 6.00 13.71 5.46
C LEU A 134 5.71 15.16 5.08
N HIS A 135 5.34 15.38 3.82
CA HIS A 135 4.86 16.66 3.33
C HIS A 135 3.40 16.54 2.91
N ALA A 136 2.50 17.09 3.72
CA ALA A 136 1.13 17.31 3.33
C ALA A 136 0.95 18.74 2.81
N GLY A 137 0.22 18.90 1.71
CA GLY A 137 -0.15 20.19 1.14
C GLY A 137 -1.03 21.03 2.07
N TRP A 138 -1.68 22.04 1.50
CA TRP A 138 -2.44 23.02 2.25
C TRP A 138 -3.76 22.42 2.76
N GLY A 139 -4.16 22.72 4.01
CA GLY A 139 -5.46 22.32 4.55
C GLY A 139 -5.37 21.45 5.80
N GLY A 140 -6.53 20.97 6.26
CA GLY A 140 -6.62 20.02 7.37
C GLY A 140 -6.26 18.62 6.92
N ASN A 141 -5.00 18.23 7.13
CA ASN A 141 -4.45 16.93 6.77
C ASN A 141 -4.05 16.15 8.02
N THR A 142 -4.03 14.83 7.91
CA THR A 142 -3.62 13.93 8.99
C THR A 142 -2.26 13.34 8.63
N LEU A 143 -1.26 13.60 9.46
CA LEU A 143 0.08 13.03 9.34
C LEU A 143 0.28 12.06 10.51
N LEU A 144 0.65 10.82 10.21
CA LEU A 144 0.85 9.73 11.16
C LEU A 144 2.30 9.25 11.10
#